data_AF-A0A376KQ09-F1
#
_entry.id   AF-A0A376KQ09-F1
#
_cell.length_a   1.000
_cell.length_b   1.000
_cell.length_c   1.000
_cell.angle_alpha   90.00
_cell.angle_beta   90.00
_cell.angle_gamma   90.00
#
_symmetry.space_group_name_H-M   'P 1'
#
loop_
_entity.id
_entity.type
_entity.pdbx_description
1 polymer ?
#
loop_
_entity_poly.entity_id
_entity_poly.type
_entity_poly.pdbx_seq_one_letter_code
_entity_poly.pdbx_strand_id
1 'polypeptide(L)'
;MNTKLKLCQSSPLSMGHRILSRRKELGLSQLKLAQAMGVSMAAVSLWEKGKTSITSDKLLKLSELLQCDVQWLLNGNTEKSKYTLTRENGETLFDSMSNKLIRGIIESIDPTIIEDTSYLFEIFANLPTKERVKVLDFAKNLLEEHSKNILLITQKLNQKD
;
A
#
# COMPACT_ATOMS: atom_id res chain seq x y z
N MET A 1 2.25 33.91 -23.41
CA MET A 1 0.99 33.13 -23.40
C MET A 1 0.93 32.36 -22.10
N ASN A 2 0.19 32.87 -21.11
CA ASN A 2 0.14 32.31 -19.76
C ASN A 2 -0.84 31.15 -19.72
N THR A 3 -0.34 29.93 -19.90
CA THR A 3 -1.12 28.73 -19.64
C THR A 3 -1.23 28.57 -18.13
N LYS A 4 -2.38 28.99 -17.60
CA LYS A 4 -2.76 28.88 -16.19
C LYS A 4 -2.71 27.41 -15.78
N LEU A 5 -1.59 26.98 -15.18
CA LEU A 5 -1.50 25.70 -14.48
C LEU A 5 -2.50 25.75 -13.33
N LYS A 6 -3.66 25.11 -13.51
CA LYS A 6 -4.64 24.90 -12.46
C LYS A 6 -4.09 23.78 -11.58
N LEU A 7 -3.38 24.15 -10.52
CA LEU A 7 -3.03 23.24 -9.42
C LEU A 7 -4.34 22.71 -8.80
N CYS A 8 -4.84 21.59 -9.32
CA CYS A 8 -5.82 20.78 -8.63
C CYS A 8 -5.08 20.14 -7.45
N GLN A 9 -5.21 20.77 -6.29
CA GLN A 9 -4.63 20.33 -5.02
C GLN A 9 -5.24 19.01 -4.53
N SER A 10 -4.97 17.91 -5.22
CA SER A 10 -5.14 16.57 -4.69
C SER A 10 -3.77 15.92 -4.71
N SER A 11 -2.98 16.21 -3.67
CA SER A 11 -1.80 15.40 -3.40
C SER A 11 -2.24 13.94 -3.29
N PRO A 12 -1.48 12.98 -3.85
CA PRO A 12 -1.79 11.55 -3.77
C PRO A 12 -1.85 11.00 -2.33
N LEU A 13 -1.50 11.84 -1.35
CA LEU A 13 -1.49 11.56 0.09
C LEU A 13 -2.67 12.20 0.85
N SER A 14 -3.63 12.83 0.17
CA SER A 14 -4.78 13.47 0.83
C SER A 14 -5.89 12.47 1.18
N MET A 15 -6.64 12.73 2.26
CA MET A 15 -7.82 11.95 2.64
C MET A 15 -8.82 11.84 1.47
N GLY A 16 -9.03 12.93 0.73
CA GLY A 16 -9.91 12.93 -0.44
C GLY A 16 -9.48 11.94 -1.52
N HIS A 17 -8.17 11.83 -1.75
CA HIS A 17 -7.62 10.84 -2.68
C HIS A 17 -7.87 9.41 -2.18
N ARG A 18 -7.66 9.14 -0.89
CA ARG A 18 -7.93 7.82 -0.29
C ARG A 18 -9.40 7.41 -0.39
N ILE A 19 -10.33 8.34 -0.13
CA ILE A 19 -11.77 8.13 -0.29
C ILE A 19 -12.09 7.76 -1.74
N LEU A 20 -11.56 8.53 -2.71
CA LEU A 20 -11.76 8.31 -4.14
C LEU A 20 -11.26 6.92 -4.57
N SER A 21 -10.03 6.58 -4.20
CA SER A 21 -9.39 5.31 -4.56
C SER A 21 -10.17 4.13 -3.98
N ARG A 22 -10.48 4.17 -2.68
CA ARG A 22 -11.20 3.08 -2.02
C ARG A 22 -12.62 2.90 -2.54
N ARG A 23 -13.34 4.00 -2.81
CA ARG A 23 -14.67 3.94 -3.42
C ARG A 23 -14.63 3.25 -4.80
N LYS A 24 -13.61 3.56 -5.61
CA LYS A 24 -13.44 2.97 -6.95
C LYS A 24 -13.10 1.49 -6.88
N GLU A 25 -12.24 1.08 -5.95
CA GLU A 25 -11.91 -0.34 -5.72
C GLU A 25 -13.16 -1.16 -5.36
N LEU A 26 -14.09 -0.58 -4.60
CA LEU A 26 -15.36 -1.20 -4.24
C LEU A 26 -16.43 -1.11 -5.35
N GLY A 27 -16.11 -0.52 -6.52
CA GLY A 27 -17.05 -0.37 -7.63
C GLY A 27 -18.24 0.56 -7.34
N LEU A 28 -18.12 1.43 -6.35
CA LEU A 28 -19.20 2.33 -5.94
C LEU A 28 -19.19 3.63 -6.76
N SER A 29 -20.36 4.10 -7.19
CA SER A 29 -20.50 5.46 -7.75
C SER A 29 -20.55 6.50 -6.62
N GLN A 30 -20.24 7.77 -6.92
CA GLN A 30 -20.39 8.86 -5.95
C GLN A 30 -21.83 8.95 -5.42
N LEU A 31 -22.81 8.70 -6.29
CA LEU A 31 -24.22 8.68 -5.92
C LEU A 31 -24.53 7.56 -4.92
N LYS A 32 -24.04 6.33 -5.16
CA LYS A 32 -24.25 5.19 -4.25
C LYS A 32 -23.62 5.44 -2.88
N LEU A 33 -22.40 5.97 -2.84
CA LEU A 33 -21.75 6.32 -1.58
C LEU A 33 -22.52 7.43 -0.84
N ALA A 34 -22.98 8.45 -1.56
CA ALA A 34 -23.76 9.55 -0.99
C ALA A 34 -25.08 9.07 -0.37
N GLN A 35 -25.80 8.17 -1.06
CA GLN A 35 -27.02 7.55 -0.57
C GLN A 35 -26.77 6.75 0.72
N ALA A 36 -25.73 5.91 0.75
CA ALA A 36 -25.39 5.14 1.95
C ALA A 36 -24.97 6.04 3.13
N MET A 37 -24.27 7.14 2.84
CA MET A 37 -23.86 8.13 3.83
C MET A 37 -25.02 9.02 4.32
N GLY A 38 -26.12 9.13 3.56
CA GLY A 38 -27.19 10.09 3.85
C GLY A 38 -26.78 11.54 3.58
N VAL A 39 -25.95 11.77 2.55
CA VAL A 39 -25.46 13.09 2.15
C VAL A 39 -25.71 13.37 0.67
N SER A 40 -25.47 14.60 0.21
CA SER A 40 -25.57 14.91 -1.22
C SER A 40 -24.38 14.34 -2.00
N MET A 41 -24.59 14.00 -3.27
CA MET A 41 -23.50 13.59 -4.18
C MET A 41 -22.42 14.69 -4.31
N ALA A 42 -22.83 15.95 -4.24
CA ALA A 42 -21.92 17.10 -4.24
C ALA A 42 -20.98 17.07 -3.01
N ALA A 43 -21.48 16.68 -1.83
CA ALA A 43 -20.65 16.54 -0.63
C ALA A 43 -19.54 15.49 -0.84
N VAL A 44 -19.88 14.31 -1.39
CA VAL A 44 -18.88 13.28 -1.73
C VAL A 44 -17.86 13.80 -2.74
N SER A 45 -18.30 14.54 -3.77
CA SER A 45 -17.39 15.16 -4.75
C SER A 45 -16.42 16.15 -4.10
N LEU A 46 -16.88 16.94 -3.13
CA LEU A 46 -16.07 17.89 -2.39
C LEU A 46 -15.08 17.19 -1.44
N TRP A 47 -15.50 16.10 -0.79
CA TRP A 47 -14.62 15.26 0.04
C TRP A 47 -13.48 14.67 -0.78
N GLU A 48 -13.79 14.07 -1.94
CA GLU A 48 -12.78 13.46 -2.82
C GLU A 48 -11.78 14.46 -3.39
N LYS A 49 -12.20 15.72 -3.55
CA LYS A 49 -11.34 16.83 -4.00
C LYS A 49 -10.63 17.54 -2.85
N GLY A 50 -10.82 17.10 -1.60
CA GLY A 50 -10.25 17.73 -0.41
C GLY A 50 -10.72 19.17 -0.18
N LYS A 51 -11.92 19.53 -0.66
CA LYS A 51 -12.46 20.90 -0.60
C LYS A 51 -13.26 21.20 0.67
N THR A 52 -13.69 20.18 1.38
CA THR A 52 -14.45 20.30 2.62
C THR A 52 -14.03 19.21 3.59
N SER A 53 -13.89 19.56 4.86
CA SER A 53 -13.61 18.60 5.93
C SER A 53 -14.82 17.70 6.22
N ILE A 54 -14.54 16.48 6.63
CA ILE A 54 -15.53 15.51 7.09
C ILE A 54 -15.62 15.63 8.61
N THR A 55 -16.84 15.69 9.13
CA THR A 55 -17.09 15.73 10.56
C THR A 55 -16.83 14.36 11.20
N SER A 56 -16.42 14.33 12.46
CA SER A 56 -15.99 13.11 13.14
C SER A 56 -17.06 12.01 13.16
N ASP A 57 -18.34 12.38 13.27
CA ASP A 57 -19.50 11.48 13.20
C ASP A 57 -19.64 10.77 11.84
N LYS A 58 -19.35 11.49 10.75
CA LYS A 58 -19.41 10.92 9.39
C LYS A 58 -18.19 10.09 9.06
N LEU A 59 -17.06 10.35 9.70
CA LEU A 59 -15.80 9.69 9.42
C LEU A 59 -15.85 8.19 9.75
N LEU A 60 -16.43 7.83 10.90
CA LEU A 60 -16.57 6.42 11.30
C LEU A 60 -17.45 5.65 10.31
N LYS A 61 -18.65 6.16 10.03
CA LYS A 61 -19.58 5.57 9.06
C LYS A 61 -18.96 5.45 7.66
N LEU A 62 -18.19 6.46 7.24
CA LEU A 62 -17.50 6.43 5.96
C LEU A 62 -16.45 5.32 5.90
N SER A 63 -15.69 5.12 6.99
CA SER A 63 -14.68 4.05 7.07
C SER A 63 -15.30 2.66 6.99
N GLU A 64 -16.45 2.44 7.61
CA GLU A 64 -17.20 1.18 7.55
C GLU A 64 -17.69 0.89 6.12
N LEU A 65 -18.30 1.88 5.47
CA LEU A 65 -18.80 1.75 4.09
C LEU A 65 -17.67 1.54 3.07
N LEU A 66 -16.50 2.15 3.33
CA LEU A 66 -15.31 1.98 2.52
C LEU A 66 -14.46 0.78 2.93
N GLN A 67 -14.89 0.01 3.95
CA GLN A 67 -14.19 -1.17 4.46
C GLN A 67 -12.70 -0.89 4.69
N CYS A 68 -12.39 0.21 5.36
CA CYS A 68 -11.03 0.64 5.66
C CYS A 68 -10.93 1.16 7.10
N ASP A 69 -9.71 1.27 7.62
CA ASP A 69 -9.48 1.83 8.93
C ASP A 69 -9.63 3.37 8.93
N VAL A 70 -10.16 3.93 10.02
CA VAL A 70 -10.34 5.38 10.18
C VAL A 70 -8.99 6.11 10.20
N GLN A 71 -7.97 5.55 10.87
CA GLN A 71 -6.63 6.12 10.88
C GLN A 71 -6.08 6.12 9.46
N TRP A 72 -6.13 4.99 8.75
CA TRP A 72 -5.70 4.95 7.35
C TRP A 72 -6.37 6.04 6.50
N LEU A 73 -7.68 6.27 6.69
CA LEU A 73 -8.39 7.34 5.98
C LEU A 73 -7.84 8.74 6.35
N LEU A 74 -7.48 8.98 7.61
CA LEU A 74 -6.93 10.25 8.13
C LEU A 74 -5.47 10.51 7.72
N ASN A 75 -4.58 9.55 7.92
CA ASN A 75 -3.12 9.75 7.83
C ASN A 75 -2.49 8.99 6.66
N GLY A 76 -3.17 8.02 6.07
CA GLY A 76 -2.62 7.19 4.99
C GLY A 76 -1.64 6.13 5.47
N ASN A 77 -1.35 6.06 6.78
CA ASN A 77 -0.49 5.04 7.33
C ASN A 77 -1.21 3.70 7.26
N THR A 78 -0.63 2.75 6.54
CA THR A 78 -0.93 1.33 6.67
C THR A 78 -0.23 0.79 7.92
N GLU A 79 -0.49 1.36 9.09
CA GLU A 79 -0.24 0.66 10.35
C GLU A 79 -1.16 -0.56 10.30
N LYS A 80 -0.53 -1.72 10.06
CA LYS A 80 -1.09 -3.06 9.83
C LYS A 80 -2.56 -3.14 10.22
N SER A 81 -3.43 -3.24 9.21
CA SER A 81 -4.85 -3.44 9.39
C SER A 81 -5.11 -4.50 10.46
N LYS A 82 -5.97 -4.19 11.45
CA LYS A 82 -6.53 -5.13 12.43
C LYS A 82 -7.34 -6.28 11.81
N TYR A 83 -7.27 -6.51 10.50
CA TYR A 83 -7.66 -7.76 9.87
C TYR A 83 -6.59 -8.82 10.15
N THR A 84 -6.40 -9.15 11.42
CA THR A 84 -5.85 -10.43 11.78
C THR A 84 -6.95 -11.45 11.48
N LEU A 85 -6.79 -12.24 10.41
CA LEU A 85 -7.59 -13.44 10.24
C LEU A 85 -7.21 -14.38 11.38
N THR A 86 -7.90 -14.26 12.51
CA THR A 86 -7.81 -15.20 13.62
C THR A 86 -8.71 -16.38 13.31
N ARG A 87 -8.17 -17.59 13.34
CA ARG A 87 -8.99 -18.80 13.48
C ARG A 87 -9.82 -18.70 14.77
N GLU A 88 -10.91 -19.45 14.85
CA GLU A 88 -11.84 -19.48 16.01
C GLU A 88 -11.17 -19.83 17.35
N ASN A 89 -9.99 -20.45 17.31
CA ASN A 89 -9.13 -20.75 18.45
C ASN A 89 -8.15 -19.62 18.82
N GLY A 90 -8.21 -18.45 18.16
CA GLY A 90 -7.36 -17.29 18.44
C GLY A 90 -6.01 -17.27 17.70
N GLU A 91 -5.72 -18.27 16.85
CA GLU A 91 -4.47 -18.28 16.09
C GLU A 91 -4.52 -17.36 14.87
N THR A 92 -3.52 -16.49 14.74
CA THR A 92 -3.41 -15.59 13.58
C THR A 92 -2.88 -16.36 12.36
N LEU A 93 -3.51 -16.20 11.19
CA LEU A 93 -3.13 -16.91 9.95
C LEU A 93 -1.68 -16.66 9.51
N PHE A 94 -1.05 -15.57 9.99
CA PHE A 94 0.33 -15.23 9.66
C PHE A 94 1.35 -15.94 10.57
N ASP A 95 0.93 -16.57 11.67
CA ASP A 95 1.86 -17.09 12.69
C ASP A 95 2.16 -18.59 12.60
N SER A 96 1.58 -19.31 11.63
CA SER A 96 1.91 -20.72 11.45
C SER A 96 2.99 -20.90 10.39
N MET A 97 4.22 -21.13 10.88
CA MET A 97 5.36 -21.74 10.20
C MET A 97 6.31 -20.83 9.36
N SER A 98 5.93 -19.61 8.97
CA SER A 98 6.81 -18.72 8.18
C SER A 98 7.61 -17.67 8.96
N ASN A 99 7.27 -17.37 10.23
CA ASN A 99 7.88 -16.22 10.94
C ASN A 99 9.20 -16.48 11.66
N LYS A 100 9.60 -17.73 11.93
CA LYS A 100 10.89 -17.98 12.60
C LYS A 100 12.09 -17.68 11.67
N LEU A 101 11.93 -18.00 10.39
CA LEU A 101 12.91 -17.68 9.34
C LEU A 101 12.92 -16.18 9.02
N ILE A 102 11.75 -15.58 8.79
CA ILE A 102 11.64 -14.15 8.48
C ILE A 102 12.14 -13.28 9.64
N ARG A 103 11.82 -13.63 10.89
CA ARG A 103 12.28 -12.88 12.07
C ARG A 103 13.78 -13.01 12.29
N GLY A 104 14.34 -14.21 12.14
CA GLY A 104 15.79 -14.42 12.21
C GLY A 104 16.54 -13.68 11.10
N ILE A 105 15.95 -13.59 9.91
CA ILE A 105 16.46 -12.78 8.80
C ILE A 105 16.40 -11.28 9.16
N ILE A 106 15.25 -10.76 9.60
CA ILE A 106 15.06 -9.34 10.00
C ILE A 106 16.00 -8.92 11.14
N GLU A 107 16.24 -9.79 12.12
CA GLU A 107 17.14 -9.51 13.25
C GLU A 107 18.64 -9.55 12.84
N SER A 108 18.97 -10.17 11.71
CA SER A 108 20.34 -10.27 11.15
C SER A 108 20.63 -9.31 9.99
N ILE A 109 19.61 -8.58 9.55
CA ILE A 109 19.66 -7.69 8.39
C ILE A 109 20.11 -6.29 8.83
N ASP A 110 20.98 -5.68 8.01
CA ASP A 110 21.39 -4.29 8.17
C ASP A 110 20.15 -3.38 8.28
N PRO A 111 20.06 -2.48 9.29
CA PRO A 111 18.93 -1.56 9.44
C PRO A 111 18.55 -0.80 8.16
N THR A 112 19.52 -0.52 7.29
CA THR A 112 19.28 0.15 5.99
C THR A 112 18.44 -0.69 5.03
N ILE A 113 18.57 -2.02 5.05
CA ILE A 113 17.76 -2.91 4.23
C ILE A 113 16.30 -2.90 4.72
N ILE A 114 16.04 -2.72 6.02
CA ILE A 114 14.68 -2.62 6.55
C ILE A 114 14.00 -1.33 6.03
N GLU A 115 14.74 -0.22 5.99
CA GLU A 115 14.27 1.05 5.44
C GLU A 115 14.00 0.94 3.93
N ASP A 116 14.95 0.40 3.16
CA ASP A 116 14.81 0.18 1.72
C ASP A 116 13.66 -0.77 1.38
N THR A 117 13.49 -1.84 2.16
CA THR A 117 12.40 -2.81 1.98
C THR A 117 11.05 -2.16 2.25
N SER A 118 10.97 -1.32 3.29
CA SER A 118 9.75 -0.59 3.63
C SER A 118 9.40 0.42 2.52
N TYR A 119 10.39 1.16 2.04
CA TYR A 119 10.22 2.13 0.97
C TYR A 119 9.83 1.46 -0.36
N LEU A 120 10.48 0.36 -0.72
CA LEU A 120 10.14 -0.43 -1.91
C LEU A 120 8.72 -0.97 -1.83
N PHE A 121 8.29 -1.46 -0.66
CA PHE A 121 6.93 -1.94 -0.44
C PHE A 121 5.90 -0.83 -0.68
N GLU A 122 6.15 0.37 -0.15
CA GLU A 122 5.28 1.53 -0.34
C GLU A 122 5.15 1.91 -1.82
N ILE A 123 6.26 2.00 -2.54
CA ILE A 123 6.24 2.29 -3.98
C ILE A 123 5.47 1.21 -4.72
N PHE A 124 5.82 -0.06 -4.48
CA PHE A 124 5.25 -1.20 -5.20
C PHE A 124 3.74 -1.31 -5.00
N ALA A 125 3.24 -1.06 -3.79
CA ALA A 125 1.82 -1.04 -3.47
C ALA A 125 1.05 0.04 -4.24
N ASN A 126 1.70 1.13 -4.67
CA ASN A 126 1.06 2.21 -5.41
C ASN A 126 1.14 2.06 -6.95
N LEU A 127 1.90 1.07 -7.45
CA LEU A 127 2.02 0.83 -8.90
C LEU A 127 0.79 0.08 -9.46
N PRO A 128 0.36 0.37 -10.70
CA PRO A 128 -0.64 -0.47 -11.37
C PRO A 128 -0.08 -1.86 -11.69
N THR A 129 -0.98 -2.83 -11.93
CA THR A 129 -0.62 -4.26 -12.05
C THR A 129 0.44 -4.51 -13.14
N LYS A 130 0.38 -3.80 -14.27
CA LYS A 130 1.33 -3.99 -15.38
C LYS A 130 2.75 -3.56 -14.99
N GLU A 131 2.88 -2.49 -14.22
CA GLU A 131 4.14 -1.95 -13.73
C GLU A 131 4.71 -2.81 -12.59
N ARG A 132 3.84 -3.35 -11.72
CA ARG A 132 4.27 -4.33 -10.70
C ARG A 132 4.92 -5.56 -11.32
N VAL A 133 4.34 -6.10 -12.41
CA VAL A 133 4.92 -7.25 -13.12
C VAL A 133 6.34 -6.92 -13.63
N LYS A 134 6.56 -5.71 -14.15
CA LYS A 134 7.90 -5.28 -14.61
C LYS A 134 8.91 -5.19 -13.46
N VAL A 135 8.50 -4.65 -12.31
CA VAL A 135 9.38 -4.57 -11.13
C VAL A 135 9.77 -5.97 -10.65
N LEU A 136 8.82 -6.91 -10.62
CA LEU A 136 9.09 -8.29 -10.24
C LEU A 136 10.01 -9.00 -11.23
N ASP A 137 9.83 -8.77 -12.53
CA ASP A 137 10.69 -9.34 -13.57
C ASP A 137 12.12 -8.80 -13.45
N PHE A 138 12.27 -7.50 -13.26
CA PHE A 138 13.56 -6.86 -13.01
C PHE A 138 14.26 -7.42 -11.75
N ALA A 139 13.53 -7.53 -10.62
CA ALA A 139 14.06 -8.07 -9.39
C ALA A 139 14.53 -9.53 -9.54
N LYS A 140 13.79 -10.36 -10.31
CA LYS A 140 14.20 -11.73 -10.64
C LYS A 140 15.47 -11.76 -11.47
N ASN A 141 15.56 -10.94 -12.51
CA ASN A 141 16.74 -10.87 -13.37
C ASN A 141 17.98 -10.45 -12.57
N LEU A 142 17.86 -9.45 -11.70
CA LEU A 142 18.94 -9.05 -10.80
C LEU A 142 19.42 -10.20 -9.90
N LEU A 143 18.49 -10.97 -9.33
CA LEU A 143 18.84 -12.10 -8.48
C LEU A 143 19.56 -13.22 -9.25
N GLU A 144 19.10 -13.50 -10.47
CA GLU A 144 19.75 -14.48 -11.35
C GLU A 144 21.15 -14.05 -11.75
N GLU A 145 21.34 -12.79 -12.15
CA GLU A 145 22.66 -12.25 -12.50
C GLU A 145 23.62 -12.28 -11.32
N HIS A 146 23.16 -11.89 -10.13
CA HIS A 146 23.96 -11.96 -8.91
C HIS A 146 24.39 -13.39 -8.60
N SER A 147 23.46 -14.35 -8.70
CA SER A 147 23.74 -15.77 -8.48
C SER A 147 24.76 -16.33 -9.47
N LYS A 148 24.66 -15.95 -10.75
CA LYS A 148 25.63 -16.33 -11.81
C LYS A 148 27.02 -15.77 -11.52
N ASN A 149 27.09 -14.51 -11.09
CA ASN A 149 28.36 -13.85 -10.76
C ASN A 149 29.06 -14.51 -9.57
N ILE A 150 28.32 -14.89 -8.52
CA ILE A 150 28.88 -15.63 -7.39
C ILE A 150 29.45 -16.98 -7.87
N LEU A 151 28.68 -17.74 -8.66
CA LEU A 151 29.13 -19.04 -9.17
C LEU A 151 30.41 -18.93 -10.00
N LEU A 152 30.51 -17.90 -10.85
CA LEU A 152 31.71 -17.63 -11.66
C LEU A 152 32.92 -17.29 -10.77
N ILE A 153 32.73 -16.50 -9.71
CA ILE A 153 33.79 -16.17 -8.76
C ILE A 153 34.27 -17.43 -8.04
N THR A 154 33.34 -18.27 -7.54
CA THR A 154 33.68 -19.52 -6.86
C THR A 154 34.41 -20.51 -7.78
N GLN A 155 34.00 -20.62 -9.05
CA GLN A 155 34.69 -21.47 -10.04
C GLN A 155 36.11 -20.99 -10.35
N LYS A 156 36.32 -19.67 -10.46
CA LYS A 156 37.65 -19.10 -10.71
C LYS A 156 38.60 -19.27 -9.52
N LEU A 157 38.08 -19.28 -8.29
CA LEU A 157 38.88 -19.55 -7.09
C LEU A 157 39.33 -21.01 -7.02
N ASN A 158 38.46 -21.96 -7.41
CA ASN A 158 38.75 -23.40 -7.38
C ASN A 158 39.63 -23.91 -8.55
N GLN A 159 39.97 -23.06 -9.53
CA GLN A 159 40.87 -23.40 -10.64
C GLN A 159 42.29 -22.84 -10.47
N LYS A 160 42.58 -22.23 -9.31
CA LYS A 160 43.85 -21.55 -9.02
C LYS A 160 44.74 -22.30 -8.01
N ASP A 161 44.31 -23.49 -7.59
CA ASP A 161 45.07 -24.51 -6.86
C ASP A 161 45.41 -25.68 -7.80
#